data_AF-A0A4Q7MVP0-F1
#
_entry.id   AF-A0A4Q7MVP0-F1
#
_cell.length_a   1.000
_cell.length_b   1.000
_cell.length_c   1.000
_cell.angle_alpha   90.00
_cell.angle_beta   90.00
_cell.angle_gamma   90.00
#
_symmetry.space_group_name_H-M   'P 1'
#
loop_
_entity.id
_entity.type
_entity.pdbx_description
1 polymer ?
#
loop_
_entity_poly.entity_id
_entity_poly.type
_entity_poly.pdbx_seq_one_letter_code
_entity_poly.pdbx_strand_id
1 'polypeptide(L)'
;MKKSILILALCLPVVLISSSYSNMPTTIDSKTDWMKSKTGTWPGMKDGKTYWYKLDKKAGLWWSIDGKKWEAVSDGAWADKDGKWLKIHEGKLVWSTDGNTWSEVPEWKWEGSDGKWYKFDNNWNLWVK
;
A
#
# COMPACT_ATOMS: atom_id res chain seq x y z
N MET A 1 -36.35 -44.42 -51.52
CA MET A 1 -36.95 -43.07 -51.75
C MET A 1 -36.29 -42.13 -50.75
N LYS A 2 -35.68 -40.99 -51.05
CA LYS A 2 -35.62 -40.13 -52.25
C LYS A 2 -34.38 -39.22 -52.10
N LYS A 3 -33.58 -39.15 -53.18
CA LYS A 3 -33.07 -37.96 -53.89
C LYS A 3 -32.33 -36.89 -53.06
N SER A 4 -31.00 -36.80 -53.18
CA SER A 4 -30.25 -35.99 -54.17
C SER A 4 -30.21 -34.49 -53.83
N ILE A 5 -29.01 -33.90 -53.78
CA ILE A 5 -28.52 -32.83 -54.68
C ILE A 5 -27.19 -32.24 -54.13
N LEU A 6 -26.17 -32.27 -54.98
CA LEU A 6 -24.93 -31.49 -54.92
C LEU A 6 -25.22 -30.01 -55.21
N ILE A 7 -24.66 -29.06 -54.45
CA ILE A 7 -24.29 -27.73 -54.99
C ILE A 7 -22.95 -27.26 -54.41
N LEU A 8 -22.08 -26.89 -55.34
CA LEU A 8 -20.73 -26.34 -55.22
C LEU A 8 -20.80 -24.83 -55.50
N ALA A 9 -20.23 -23.96 -54.64
CA ALA A 9 -19.85 -22.57 -54.98
C ALA A 9 -19.06 -21.96 -53.79
N LEU A 10 -17.73 -21.84 -53.85
CA LEU A 10 -16.91 -20.73 -54.40
C LEU A 10 -16.93 -19.42 -53.56
N CYS A 11 -15.89 -19.22 -52.73
CA CYS A 11 -15.00 -18.04 -52.59
C CYS A 11 -15.60 -16.64 -52.89
N LEU A 12 -15.53 -15.60 -52.04
CA LEU A 12 -14.38 -14.96 -51.36
C LEU A 12 -14.88 -13.99 -50.24
N PRO A 13 -14.01 -13.54 -49.31
CA PRO A 13 -14.38 -12.64 -48.22
C PRO A 13 -14.27 -11.17 -48.63
N VAL A 14 -15.33 -10.39 -48.41
CA VAL A 14 -15.26 -8.92 -48.38
C VAL A 14 -15.15 -8.51 -46.91
N VAL A 15 -13.97 -8.01 -46.54
CA VAL A 15 -13.68 -7.46 -45.20
C VAL A 15 -14.37 -6.10 -45.09
N LEU A 16 -15.44 -6.04 -44.31
CA LEU A 16 -16.06 -4.79 -43.87
C LEU A 16 -15.30 -4.25 -42.66
N ILE A 17 -14.55 -3.17 -42.85
CA ILE A 17 -13.91 -2.42 -41.76
C ILE A 17 -15.03 -1.67 -41.03
N SER A 18 -15.44 -2.21 -39.89
CA SER A 18 -16.35 -1.52 -38.97
C SER A 18 -15.52 -0.57 -38.10
N SER A 19 -15.76 0.73 -38.23
CA SER A 19 -15.22 1.74 -37.32
C SER A 19 -15.92 1.63 -35.97
N SER A 20 -15.34 0.84 -35.07
CA SER A 20 -15.77 0.75 -33.68
C SER A 20 -15.39 2.04 -32.96
N TYR A 21 -16.41 2.78 -32.51
CA TYR A 21 -16.26 3.75 -31.42
C TYR A 21 -15.77 3.01 -30.18
N SER A 22 -14.46 3.00 -29.95
CA SER A 22 -13.94 2.73 -28.62
C SER A 22 -14.10 4.00 -27.79
N ASN A 23 -15.23 4.07 -27.08
CA ASN A 23 -15.25 4.80 -25.82
C ASN A 23 -14.16 4.18 -24.97
N MET A 24 -12.95 4.75 -24.99
CA MET A 24 -11.95 4.43 -23.99
C MET A 24 -12.61 4.71 -22.65
N PRO A 25 -12.77 3.72 -21.75
CA PRO A 25 -12.85 4.08 -20.35
C PRO A 25 -11.59 4.90 -20.11
N THR A 26 -11.79 6.16 -19.72
CA THR A 26 -10.72 6.89 -19.05
C THR A 26 -10.49 6.09 -17.78
N THR A 27 -9.59 5.11 -17.85
CA THR A 27 -8.96 4.58 -16.67
C THR A 27 -8.23 5.79 -16.11
N ILE A 28 -8.89 6.48 -15.18
CA ILE A 28 -8.20 7.31 -14.21
C ILE A 28 -7.35 6.28 -13.47
N ASP A 29 -6.18 5.98 -14.04
CA ASP A 29 -5.05 5.47 -13.30
C ASP A 29 -4.72 6.62 -12.35
N SER A 30 -5.49 6.72 -11.26
CA SER A 30 -5.04 7.39 -10.08
C SER A 30 -3.87 6.56 -9.61
N LYS A 31 -2.71 6.77 -10.24
CA LYS A 31 -1.42 6.54 -9.61
C LYS A 31 -1.51 7.36 -8.35
N THR A 32 -1.90 6.70 -7.27
CA THR A 32 -1.96 7.32 -5.95
C THR A 32 -0.50 7.60 -5.63
N ASP A 33 -0.06 8.80 -5.99
CA ASP A 33 1.29 9.25 -5.74
C ASP A 33 1.44 9.38 -4.22
N TRP A 34 2.64 9.08 -3.74
CA TRP A 34 2.98 9.27 -2.34
C TRP A 34 2.78 10.73 -1.96
N MET A 35 1.96 10.98 -0.95
CA MET A 35 1.74 12.31 -0.41
C MET A 35 2.40 12.43 0.95
N LYS A 36 3.08 13.55 1.20
CA LYS A 36 3.62 13.83 2.53
C LYS A 36 2.45 13.93 3.52
N SER A 37 2.51 13.17 4.62
CA SER A 37 1.48 13.22 5.66
C SER A 37 1.46 14.61 6.30
N LYS A 38 0.28 15.22 6.36
CA LYS A 38 0.10 16.55 6.97
C LYS A 38 0.31 16.53 8.47
N THR A 39 -0.03 15.41 9.12
CA THR A 39 0.04 15.25 10.57
C THR A 39 1.31 14.54 11.01
N GLY A 40 1.96 13.80 10.12
CA GLY A 40 3.07 12.92 10.48
C GLY A 40 2.64 11.76 11.38
N THR A 41 1.34 11.46 11.42
CA THR A 41 0.77 10.40 12.25
C THR A 41 0.30 9.22 11.40
N TRP A 42 0.44 8.00 11.92
CA TRP A 42 -0.11 6.78 11.31
C TRP A 42 -0.80 5.92 12.37
N PRO A 43 -1.79 5.10 11.98
CA PRO A 43 -2.41 4.16 12.91
C PRO A 43 -1.59 2.87 13.01
N GLY A 44 -1.60 2.27 14.19
CA GLY A 44 -1.24 0.88 14.41
C GLY A 44 -2.29 0.20 15.30
N MET A 45 -2.33 -1.13 15.26
CA MET A 45 -3.27 -1.91 16.07
C MET A 45 -2.49 -2.65 17.16
N LYS A 46 -2.91 -2.50 18.41
CA LYS A 46 -2.37 -3.24 19.55
C LYS A 46 -3.52 -3.59 20.50
N ASP A 47 -3.58 -4.83 20.97
CA ASP A 47 -4.62 -5.29 21.91
C ASP A 47 -6.06 -5.00 21.45
N GLY A 48 -6.31 -5.09 20.13
CA GLY A 48 -7.62 -4.79 19.52
C GLY A 48 -8.03 -3.31 19.51
N LYS A 49 -7.11 -2.40 19.86
CA LYS A 49 -7.33 -0.96 19.85
C LYS A 49 -6.40 -0.27 18.85
N THR A 50 -6.92 0.78 18.22
CA THR A 50 -6.12 1.65 17.36
C THR A 50 -5.32 2.63 18.23
N TYR A 51 -4.02 2.67 17.97
CA TYR A 51 -3.08 3.63 18.52
C TYR A 51 -2.58 4.52 17.39
N TRP A 52 -2.50 5.83 17.62
CA TRP A 52 -1.87 6.77 16.70
C TRP A 52 -0.41 6.91 17.05
N TYR A 53 0.47 6.74 16.08
CA TYR A 53 1.91 6.88 16.23
C TYR A 53 2.43 8.12 15.53
N LYS A 54 3.54 8.67 16.02
CA LYS A 54 4.33 9.71 15.36
C LYS A 54 5.80 9.63 15.76
N LEU A 55 6.67 10.26 14.98
CA LEU A 55 8.06 10.50 15.36
C LEU A 55 8.24 11.92 15.90
N ASP A 56 9.16 12.09 16.86
CA ASP A 56 9.71 13.39 17.21
C ASP A 56 10.94 13.74 16.35
N LYS A 57 11.54 14.91 16.61
CA LYS A 57 12.70 15.41 15.84
C LYS A 57 13.96 14.54 15.96
N LYS A 58 14.03 13.66 16.95
CA LYS A 58 15.13 12.72 17.19
C LYS A 58 14.78 11.29 16.76
N ALA A 59 13.70 11.13 15.98
CA ALA A 59 13.16 9.83 15.59
C ALA A 59 12.69 8.97 16.79
N GLY A 60 12.38 9.61 17.93
CA GLY A 60 11.72 8.93 19.04
C GLY A 60 10.27 8.63 18.69
N LEU A 61 9.80 7.41 18.99
CA LEU A 61 8.43 6.97 18.71
C LEU A 61 7.49 7.37 19.85
N TRP A 62 6.36 7.95 19.48
CA TRP A 62 5.30 8.36 20.41
C TRP A 62 3.97 7.76 19.99
N TRP A 63 3.12 7.43 20.95
CA TRP A 63 1.77 6.93 20.71
C TRP A 63 0.70 7.79 21.38
N SER A 64 -0.53 7.70 20.90
CA SER A 64 -1.72 8.36 21.45
C SER A 64 -2.98 7.54 21.16
N ILE A 65 -3.91 7.50 22.12
CA ILE A 65 -5.25 6.91 21.92
C ILE A 65 -6.28 7.93 21.41
N ASP A 66 -6.02 9.22 21.60
CA ASP A 66 -6.96 10.32 21.28
C ASP A 66 -6.41 11.30 20.23
N GLY A 67 -5.17 11.09 19.77
CA GLY A 67 -4.44 11.97 18.86
C GLY A 67 -3.98 13.29 19.50
N LYS A 68 -4.25 13.50 20.80
CA LYS A 68 -4.03 14.77 21.51
C LYS A 68 -2.97 14.64 22.60
N LYS A 69 -3.07 13.60 23.44
CA LYS A 69 -2.11 13.27 24.49
C LYS A 69 -1.16 12.21 23.98
N TRP A 70 0.13 12.48 24.07
CA TRP A 70 1.17 11.65 23.49
C TRP A 70 2.11 11.13 24.56
N GLU A 71 2.46 9.86 24.45
CA GLU A 71 3.39 9.18 25.36
C GLU A 71 4.49 8.50 24.55
N ALA A 72 5.70 8.47 25.09
CA ALA A 72 6.80 7.78 24.45
C ALA A 72 6.54 6.27 24.44
N VAL A 73 6.83 5.61 23.32
CA VAL A 73 6.81 4.15 23.23
C VAL A 73 8.15 3.64 23.75
N SER A 74 8.17 2.98 24.91
CA SER A 74 9.40 2.57 25.58
C SER A 74 10.27 1.58 24.80
N ASP A 75 9.65 0.65 24.07
CA ASP A 75 10.34 -0.31 23.19
C ASP A 75 10.63 0.26 21.79
N GLY A 76 10.10 1.44 21.48
CA GLY A 76 10.24 2.10 20.19
C GLY A 76 9.64 1.32 19.02
N ALA A 77 8.74 0.37 19.27
CA ALA A 77 8.23 -0.54 18.26
C ALA A 77 6.71 -0.40 18.00
N TRP A 78 6.29 -0.66 16.77
CA TRP A 78 4.88 -0.70 16.36
C TRP A 78 4.65 -1.85 15.37
N ALA A 79 3.41 -2.30 15.24
CA ALA A 79 3.07 -3.37 14.30
C ALA A 79 2.67 -2.82 12.92
N ASP A 80 3.07 -3.52 11.85
CA ASP A 80 2.41 -3.39 10.53
C ASP A 80 1.07 -4.14 10.52
N LYS A 81 0.39 -4.11 9.37
CA LYS A 81 -0.84 -4.84 9.11
C LYS A 81 -0.75 -6.35 9.38
N ASP A 82 0.40 -6.96 9.12
CA ASP A 82 0.61 -8.40 9.25
C ASP A 82 1.10 -8.80 10.66
N GLY A 83 1.20 -7.84 11.59
CA GLY A 83 1.64 -8.08 12.96
C GLY A 83 3.16 -8.15 13.12
N LYS A 84 3.93 -7.73 12.11
CA LYS A 84 5.39 -7.66 12.20
C LYS A 84 5.77 -6.39 12.94
N TRP A 85 6.76 -6.50 13.80
CA TRP A 85 7.24 -5.39 14.62
C TRP A 85 8.19 -4.55 13.80
N LEU A 86 7.94 -3.25 13.71
CA LEU A 86 8.82 -2.24 13.13
C LEU A 86 9.41 -1.39 14.24
N LYS A 87 10.66 -0.97 14.08
CA LYS A 87 11.28 0.05 14.93
C LYS A 87 12.38 0.79 14.19
N ILE A 88 12.80 1.92 14.75
CA ILE A 88 13.98 2.64 14.28
C ILE A 88 15.19 2.14 15.08
N HIS A 89 16.19 1.62 14.38
CA HIS A 89 17.42 1.13 14.97
C HIS A 89 18.61 1.54 14.11
N GLU A 90 19.62 2.16 14.72
CA GLU A 90 20.83 2.64 14.02
C GLU A 90 20.53 3.50 12.77
N GLY A 91 19.51 4.36 12.86
CA GLY A 91 19.12 5.24 11.75
C GLY A 91 18.41 4.54 10.58
N LYS A 92 17.95 3.29 10.78
CA LYS A 92 17.22 2.51 9.78
C LYS A 92 15.85 2.10 10.28
N LEU A 93 14.90 1.97 9.37
CA LEU A 93 13.65 1.27 9.67
C LEU A 93 13.90 -0.23 9.56
N VAL A 94 13.71 -0.96 10.66
CA VAL A 94 13.88 -2.41 10.71
C VAL A 94 12.57 -3.09 11.09
N TRP A 95 12.42 -4.35 10.67
CA TRP A 95 11.27 -5.19 10.98
C TRP A 95 11.68 -6.54 11.55
N SER A 96 10.78 -7.16 12.32
CA SER A 96 10.97 -8.47 12.94
C SER A 96 9.64 -9.21 13.07
N THR A 97 9.68 -10.53 12.90
CA THR A 97 8.54 -11.44 13.13
C THR A 97 8.62 -12.16 14.48
N ASP A 98 9.78 -12.14 15.14
CA ASP A 98 10.07 -12.86 16.38
C ASP A 98 10.47 -11.93 17.54
N GLY A 99 10.64 -10.63 17.29
CA GLY A 99 11.12 -9.62 18.23
C GLY A 99 12.64 -9.67 18.49
N ASN A 100 13.35 -10.68 17.98
CA ASN A 100 14.75 -10.95 18.27
C ASN A 100 15.65 -10.67 17.06
N THR A 101 15.23 -11.12 15.89
CA THR A 101 15.94 -10.98 14.62
C THR A 101 15.35 -9.81 13.85
N TRP A 102 16.19 -8.85 13.48
CA TRP A 102 15.76 -7.63 12.81
C TRP A 102 16.42 -7.52 11.44
N SER A 103 15.61 -7.18 10.44
CA SER A 103 16.07 -6.91 9.07
C SER A 103 15.70 -5.49 8.67
N GLU A 104 16.38 -4.90 7.70
CA GLU A 104 15.99 -3.60 7.17
C GLU A 104 14.68 -3.72 6.36
N VAL A 105 13.78 -2.75 6.50
CA VAL A 105 12.54 -2.68 5.73
C VAL A 105 12.85 -2.14 4.34
N PRO A 106 12.52 -2.86 3.25
CA PRO A 106 12.77 -2.39 1.90
C PRO A 106 12.12 -1.02 1.63
N GLU A 107 12.94 -0.08 1.17
CA GLU A 107 12.54 1.31 0.87
C GLU A 107 11.83 2.04 2.02
N TRP A 108 11.99 1.52 3.24
CA TRP A 108 11.32 1.97 4.46
C TRP A 108 9.79 2.10 4.32
N LYS A 109 9.18 1.17 3.56
CA LYS A 109 7.74 1.11 3.30
C LYS A 109 7.06 0.02 4.12
N TRP A 110 5.88 0.30 4.65
CA TRP A 110 5.03 -0.70 5.32
C TRP A 110 3.55 -0.42 5.08
N GLU A 111 2.71 -1.45 5.19
CA GLU A 111 1.26 -1.30 5.19
C GLU A 111 0.78 -1.13 6.64
N GLY A 112 0.07 -0.04 6.92
CA GLY A 112 -0.49 0.23 8.24
C GLY A 112 -1.74 -0.59 8.51
N SER A 113 -2.20 -0.56 9.76
CA SER A 113 -3.42 -1.29 10.17
C SER A 113 -4.70 -0.79 9.46
N ASP A 114 -4.66 0.41 8.87
CA ASP A 114 -5.75 0.96 8.05
C ASP A 114 -5.67 0.59 6.56
N GLY A 115 -4.74 -0.30 6.18
CA GLY A 115 -4.56 -0.79 4.80
C GLY A 115 -3.90 0.22 3.86
N LYS A 116 -3.45 1.37 4.36
CA LYS A 116 -2.67 2.34 3.58
C LYS A 116 -1.20 2.00 3.61
N TRP A 117 -0.50 2.42 2.57
CA TRP A 117 0.94 2.31 2.53
C TRP A 117 1.56 3.56 3.14
N TYR A 118 2.53 3.34 4.02
CA TYR A 118 3.32 4.37 4.66
C TYR A 118 4.79 4.19 4.29
N LYS A 119 5.54 5.29 4.29
CA LYS A 119 7.00 5.23 4.23
C LYS A 119 7.65 6.41 4.94
N PHE A 120 8.89 6.22 5.34
CA PHE A 120 9.77 7.31 5.73
C PHE A 120 10.69 7.70 4.58
N ASP A 121 11.03 8.99 4.48
CA ASP A 121 12.19 9.44 3.71
C ASP A 121 13.44 9.54 4.58
N ASN A 122 14.57 9.91 3.99
CA ASN A 122 15.86 10.05 4.69
C ASN A 122 15.84 11.09 5.83
N ASN A 123 14.83 11.96 5.88
CA ASN A 123 14.65 12.96 6.91
C ASN A 123 13.56 12.57 7.92
N TRP A 124 13.15 11.29 7.94
CA TRP A 124 12.07 10.75 8.77
C TRP A 124 10.71 11.43 8.55
N ASN A 125 10.48 12.06 7.39
CA ASN A 125 9.14 12.52 7.08
C ASN A 125 8.27 11.33 6.67
N LEU A 126 7.05 11.32 7.18
CA LEU A 126 6.05 10.32 6.82
C LEU A 126 5.38 10.68 5.49
N TRP A 127 5.29 9.70 4.60
CA TRP A 127 4.52 9.74 3.35
C TRP A 127 3.46 8.63 3.38
N VAL A 128 2.31 8.89 2.75
CA VAL A 128 1.17 7.97 2.70
C VAL A 128 0.67 7.80 1.27
N LYS A 129 0.17 6.61 0.96
CA LYS A 129 -0.45 6.22 -0.31
C LYS A 129 -1.75 5.45 -0.05
#